data_AF-A0A257DD50-F1
#
_entry.id   AF-A0A257DD50-F1
#
_cell.length_a   1.000
_cell.length_b   1.000
_cell.length_c   1.000
_cell.angle_alpha   90.00
_cell.angle_beta   90.00
_cell.angle_gamma   90.00
#
_symmetry.space_group_name_H-M   'P 1'
#
loop_
_entity.id
_entity.type
_entity.pdbx_description
1 polymer ?
#
loop_
_entity_poly.entity_id
_entity_poly.type
_entity_poly.pdbx_seq_one_letter_code
_entity_poly.pdbx_strand_id
1 'polypeptide(L)'
;MFYALSWFFVVTLLALWSLVAWALHAIAVWTVSNAATLTGVASGADVIAVPGWLALWVPPEVAQWANRLMADVVPFVDDLLMAAPSLADGLNVATWVIWGIGSLLIVMLGAGLHLVIALWRRRGSSGTGPGGGSSLAPG
;
A
#
# COMPACT_ATOMS: atom_id res chain seq x y z
N MET A 1 4.97 -28.18 -12.91
CA MET A 1 4.19 -28.01 -11.67
C MET A 1 4.76 -26.89 -10.79
N PHE A 2 5.95 -27.05 -10.17
CA PHE A 2 6.53 -26.00 -9.30
C PHE A 2 6.66 -24.60 -9.93
N TYR A 3 7.01 -24.51 -11.22
CA TYR A 3 7.09 -23.22 -11.92
C TYR A 3 5.72 -22.51 -12.03
N ALA A 4 4.65 -23.28 -12.30
CA ALA A 4 3.30 -22.73 -12.42
C ALA A 4 2.76 -22.29 -11.05
N LEU A 5 3.04 -23.05 -9.99
CA LEU A 5 2.64 -22.70 -8.62
C LEU A 5 3.39 -21.45 -8.12
N SER A 6 4.68 -21.32 -8.46
CA SER A 6 5.49 -20.12 -8.16
C SER A 6 4.92 -18.87 -8.85
N TRP A 7 4.62 -18.96 -10.15
CA TRP A 7 4.00 -17.86 -10.88
C TRP A 7 2.60 -17.53 -10.39
N PHE A 8 1.80 -18.53 -10.04
CA PHE A 8 0.49 -18.32 -9.43
C PHE A 8 0.60 -17.51 -8.13
N PHE A 9 1.58 -17.84 -7.27
CA PHE A 9 1.82 -17.09 -6.04
C PHE A 9 2.26 -15.64 -6.32
N VAL A 10 3.19 -15.43 -7.26
CA VAL A 10 3.65 -14.09 -7.67
C VAL A 10 2.50 -13.25 -8.24
N VAL A 11 1.68 -13.81 -9.12
CA VAL A 11 0.51 -13.13 -9.70
C VAL A 11 -0.53 -12.81 -8.62
N THR A 12 -0.82 -13.73 -7.71
CA THR A 12 -1.75 -13.51 -6.61
C THR A 12 -1.25 -12.41 -5.67
N LEU A 13 0.05 -12.42 -5.34
CA LEU A 13 0.67 -11.42 -4.49
C LEU A 13 0.68 -10.05 -5.18
N LEU A 14 0.96 -10.00 -6.48
CA LEU A 14 0.90 -8.78 -7.28
C LEU A 14 -0.53 -8.22 -7.36
N ALA A 15 -1.53 -9.10 -7.51
CA ALA A 15 -2.93 -8.72 -7.50
C ALA A 15 -3.35 -8.14 -6.14
N LEU A 16 -2.96 -8.80 -5.04
CA LEU A 16 -3.24 -8.32 -3.69
C LEU A 16 -2.54 -6.99 -3.40
N TRP A 17 -1.26 -6.86 -3.80
CA TRP A 17 -0.50 -5.61 -3.69
C TRP A 17 -1.17 -4.48 -4.45
N SER A 18 -1.59 -4.75 -5.69
CA SER A 18 -2.32 -3.77 -6.51
C SER A 18 -3.63 -3.37 -5.86
N LEU A 19 -4.39 -4.33 -5.33
CA LEU A 19 -5.65 -4.06 -4.63
C LEU A 19 -5.42 -3.13 -3.44
N VAL A 20 -4.40 -3.39 -2.61
CA VAL A 20 -4.07 -2.56 -1.45
C VAL A 20 -3.62 -1.15 -1.85
N ALA A 21 -2.73 -1.03 -2.85
CA ALA A 21 -2.24 0.27 -3.31
C ALA A 21 -3.38 1.16 -3.82
N TRP A 22 -4.28 0.60 -4.64
CA TRP A 22 -5.43 1.33 -5.18
C TRP A 22 -6.52 1.58 -4.14
N ALA A 23 -6.73 0.66 -3.18
CA ALA A 23 -7.66 0.89 -2.08
C ALA A 23 -7.22 2.05 -1.18
N LEU A 24 -5.94 2.09 -0.82
CA LEU A 24 -5.37 3.21 -0.04
C LEU A 24 -5.46 4.53 -0.80
N HIS A 25 -5.17 4.52 -2.11
CA HIS A 25 -5.35 5.70 -2.97
C HIS A 25 -6.80 6.18 -2.98
N ALA A 26 -7.77 5.29 -3.16
CA ALA A 26 -9.19 5.62 -3.17
C ALA A 26 -9.66 6.21 -1.82
N ILE A 27 -9.21 5.65 -0.70
CA ILE A 27 -9.52 6.18 0.64
C ILE A 27 -8.92 7.58 0.82
N ALA A 28 -7.69 7.80 0.35
CA ALA A 28 -7.06 9.11 0.43
C ALA A 28 -7.82 10.16 -0.42
N VAL A 29 -8.15 9.82 -1.67
CA VAL A 29 -8.93 10.70 -2.56
C VAL A 29 -10.32 10.97 -2.00
N TRP A 30 -10.98 9.96 -1.44
CA TRP A 30 -12.28 10.11 -0.79
C TRP A 30 -12.19 11.06 0.41
N THR A 31 -11.17 10.91 1.25
CA THR A 31 -10.95 11.78 2.42
C THR A 31 -10.74 13.23 1.99
N VAL A 32 -9.90 13.49 0.99
CA VAL A 32 -9.65 14.84 0.47
C VAL A 32 -10.91 15.44 -0.16
N SER A 33 -11.65 14.65 -0.95
CA SER A 33 -12.89 15.11 -1.60
C SER A 33 -14.00 15.44 -0.61
N ASN A 34 -14.04 14.73 0.52
CA ASN A 34 -14.98 14.95 1.61
C ASN A 34 -14.40 15.84 2.72
N ALA A 35 -13.18 16.39 2.55
CA ALA A 35 -12.58 17.23 3.57
C ALA A 35 -13.45 18.48 3.80
N ALA A 36 -13.93 19.12 2.73
CA ALA A 36 -14.80 20.29 2.82
C ALA A 36 -16.20 19.99 3.40
N THR A 37 -16.73 18.77 3.24
CA THR A 37 -18.01 18.39 3.87
C THR A 37 -17.82 18.01 5.33
N LEU A 38 -16.72 17.37 5.69
CA LEU A 38 -16.33 17.09 7.07
C LEU A 38 -16.02 18.39 7.85
N THR A 39 -15.34 19.35 7.22
CA THR A 39 -15.02 20.65 7.82
C THR A 39 -16.19 21.61 7.75
N GLY A 40 -17.01 21.58 6.69
CA GLY A 40 -18.26 22.35 6.56
C GLY A 40 -19.31 21.99 7.61
N VAL A 41 -19.40 20.71 7.98
CA VAL A 41 -20.19 20.26 9.15
C VAL A 41 -19.60 20.79 10.45
N ALA A 42 -18.28 20.97 10.53
CA ALA A 42 -17.60 21.54 11.69
C ALA A 42 -17.61 23.09 11.72
N SER A 43 -17.76 23.78 10.58
CA SER A 43 -17.71 25.24 10.48
C SER A 43 -19.10 25.88 10.37
N GLY A 44 -20.10 25.16 9.85
CA GLY A 44 -21.52 25.48 10.11
C GLY A 44 -21.91 25.22 11.57
N ALA A 45 -21.10 24.44 12.28
CA ALA A 45 -21.04 24.45 13.74
C ALA A 45 -20.17 25.64 14.20
N ASP A 46 -20.74 26.85 14.13
CA ASP A 46 -20.37 27.97 15.00
C ASP A 46 -20.46 27.60 16.51
N VAL A 47 -21.00 26.40 16.77
CA VAL A 47 -21.60 25.95 17.98
C VAL A 47 -21.53 24.41 17.91
N ILE A 48 -20.42 23.78 18.32
CA ILE A 48 -20.62 22.64 19.23
C ILE A 48 -21.09 23.28 20.55
N ALA A 49 -22.29 23.88 20.55
CA ALA A 49 -23.09 23.84 21.76
C ALA A 49 -23.28 22.35 21.88
N VAL A 50 -22.52 21.81 22.82
CA VAL A 50 -22.79 20.54 23.42
C VAL A 50 -24.32 20.48 23.51
N PRO A 51 -24.97 19.55 22.78
CA PRO A 51 -26.42 19.51 22.72
C PRO A 51 -26.96 19.61 24.15
N GLY A 52 -28.04 20.33 24.42
CA GLY A 52 -28.45 20.61 25.81
C GLY A 52 -28.51 19.36 26.72
N TRP A 53 -28.75 18.19 26.14
CA TRP A 53 -28.70 16.89 26.81
C TRP A 53 -27.29 16.40 27.19
N LEU A 54 -26.26 16.74 26.41
CA LEU A 54 -24.85 16.40 26.60
C LEU A 54 -24.13 17.51 27.39
N ALA A 55 -24.65 18.75 27.38
CA ALA A 55 -24.15 19.85 28.21
C ALA A 55 -24.36 19.59 29.70
N LEU A 56 -25.37 18.78 30.03
CA LEU A 56 -25.65 18.33 31.39
C LEU A 56 -24.60 17.35 31.93
N TRP A 57 -23.87 16.67 31.03
CA TRP A 57 -22.92 15.60 31.35
C TRP A 57 -21.45 15.97 31.06
N VAL A 58 -21.21 17.06 30.33
CA VAL A 58 -19.87 17.54 29.99
C VAL A 58 -19.52 18.74 30.85
N PRO A 59 -18.52 18.62 31.73
CA PRO A 59 -18.01 19.75 32.49
C PRO A 59 -17.50 20.86 31.56
N PRO A 60 -17.70 22.14 31.93
CA PRO A 60 -17.34 23.28 31.07
C PRO A 60 -15.84 23.31 30.72
N GLU A 61 -14.98 22.72 31.55
CA GLU A 61 -13.53 22.62 31.31
C GLU A 61 -13.22 21.73 30.10
N VAL A 62 -13.97 20.64 29.92
CA VAL A 62 -13.80 19.69 28.81
C VAL A 62 -14.26 20.33 27.49
N ALA A 63 -15.37 21.08 27.53
CA ALA A 63 -15.85 21.84 26.37
C ALA A 63 -14.82 22.90 25.95
N GLN A 64 -14.25 23.65 26.89
CA GLN A 64 -13.21 24.63 26.60
C GLN A 64 -11.93 23.99 26.05
N TRP A 65 -11.50 22.86 26.59
CA TRP A 65 -10.34 22.12 26.09
C TRP A 65 -10.55 21.62 24.66
N ALA A 66 -11.72 21.05 24.37
CA ALA A 66 -12.09 20.61 23.03
C ALA A 66 -12.12 21.78 22.03
N ASN A 67 -12.64 22.94 22.45
CA ASN A 67 -12.69 24.12 21.59
C ASN A 67 -11.30 24.70 21.32
N ARG A 68 -10.38 24.66 22.30
CA ARG A 68 -8.97 25.04 22.10
C ARG A 68 -8.25 24.09 21.14
N LEU A 69 -8.46 22.78 21.30
CA LEU A 69 -7.90 21.80 20.37
C LEU A 69 -8.42 22.00 18.95
N MET A 70 -9.72 22.27 18.80
CA MET A 70 -10.30 22.57 17.49
C MET A 70 -9.71 23.85 16.91
N ALA A 71 -9.56 24.91 17.70
CA ALA A 71 -8.95 26.15 17.27
C ALA A 71 -7.48 25.97 16.84
N ASP A 72 -6.72 25.10 17.51
CA ASP A 72 -5.34 24.75 17.10
C ASP A 72 -5.30 23.90 15.82
N VAL A 73 -6.36 23.15 15.51
CA VAL A 73 -6.46 22.28 14.33
C VAL A 73 -6.93 23.04 13.08
N VAL A 74 -7.70 24.11 13.23
CA VAL A 74 -8.22 24.93 12.11
C VAL A 74 -7.13 25.40 11.14
N PRO A 75 -6.00 25.99 11.58
CA PRO A 75 -4.92 26.42 10.67
C PRO A 75 -4.32 25.26 9.87
N PHE A 76 -4.22 24.07 10.49
CA PHE A 76 -3.69 22.88 9.81
C PHE A 76 -4.63 22.39 8.72
N VAL A 77 -5.94 22.51 8.94
CA VAL A 77 -6.97 22.19 7.95
C VAL A 77 -6.94 23.19 6.79
N ASP A 78 -6.77 24.48 7.08
CA ASP A 78 -6.65 25.52 6.04
C ASP A 78 -5.39 25.32 5.18
N ASP A 79 -4.24 25.02 5.80
CA ASP A 79 -3.01 24.68 5.08
C ASP A 79 -3.19 23.42 4.21
N LEU A 80 -3.89 22.40 4.73
CA LEU A 80 -4.16 21.16 4.00
C LEU A 80 -5.13 21.38 2.83
N LEU A 81 -6.13 22.26 2.98
CA LEU A 81 -7.05 22.66 1.92
C LEU A 81 -6.33 23.48 0.84
N MET A 82 -5.42 24.38 1.24
CA MET A 82 -4.61 25.15 0.30
C MET A 82 -3.64 24.24 -0.47
N ALA A 83 -3.12 23.19 0.17
CA ALA A 83 -2.31 22.16 -0.44
C ALA A 83 -3.13 21.05 -1.14
N ALA A 84 -4.47 21.02 -1.02
CA ALA A 84 -5.28 19.92 -1.51
C ALA A 84 -5.12 19.64 -3.02
N PRO A 85 -5.04 20.65 -3.91
CA PRO A 85 -4.80 20.41 -5.33
C PRO A 85 -3.45 19.74 -5.61
N SER A 86 -2.38 20.16 -4.93
CA SER A 86 -1.04 19.57 -5.09
C SER A 86 -0.93 18.21 -4.40
N LEU A 87 -1.67 17.98 -3.32
CA LEU A 87 -1.81 16.68 -2.65
C LEU A 87 -2.56 15.68 -3.52
N ALA A 88 -3.58 16.09 -4.27
CA ALA A 88 -4.31 15.21 -5.17
C ALA A 88 -3.40 14.68 -6.29
N ASP A 89 -2.64 15.58 -6.92
CA ASP A 89 -1.65 15.19 -7.93
C ASP A 89 -0.49 14.40 -7.31
N GLY A 90 -0.01 14.81 -6.13
CA GLY A 90 1.05 14.13 -5.39
C GLY A 90 0.65 12.73 -4.93
N LEU A 91 -0.60 12.52 -4.51
CA LEU A 91 -1.16 11.22 -4.13
C LEU A 91 -1.14 10.24 -5.30
N ASN A 92 -1.52 10.70 -6.49
CA ASN A 92 -1.49 9.87 -7.69
C ASN A 92 -0.05 9.48 -8.04
N VAL A 93 0.87 10.45 -8.09
CA VAL A 93 2.30 10.18 -8.37
C VAL A 93 2.90 9.25 -7.32
N ALA A 94 2.63 9.48 -6.03
CA ALA A 94 3.11 8.64 -4.95
C ALA A 94 2.54 7.21 -5.04
N THR A 95 1.26 7.05 -5.36
CA THR A 95 0.64 5.75 -5.59
C THR A 95 1.30 5.03 -6.76
N TRP A 96 1.58 5.71 -7.88
CA TRP A 96 2.31 5.10 -9.01
C TRP A 96 3.71 4.65 -8.63
N VAL A 97 4.46 5.46 -7.87
CA VAL A 97 5.81 5.12 -7.40
C VAL A 97 5.77 3.92 -6.46
N ILE A 98 4.90 3.94 -5.45
CA ILE A 98 4.77 2.85 -4.45
C ILE A 98 4.31 1.57 -5.14
N TRP A 99 3.30 1.66 -5.99
CA TRP A 99 2.80 0.51 -6.76
C TRP A 99 3.88 -0.06 -7.67
N GLY A 100 4.61 0.80 -8.40
CA GLY A 100 5.67 0.42 -9.32
C GLY A 100 6.85 -0.26 -8.61
N ILE A 101 7.33 0.32 -7.50
CA ILE A 101 8.42 -0.26 -6.70
C ILE A 101 7.99 -1.63 -6.14
N GLY A 102 6.80 -1.73 -5.55
CA GLY A 102 6.32 -3.00 -5.00
C GLY A 102 6.11 -4.06 -6.08
N SER A 103 5.58 -3.69 -7.24
CA SER A 103 5.42 -4.58 -8.39
C SER A 103 6.77 -5.08 -8.91
N LEU A 104 7.75 -4.19 -9.02
CA LEU A 104 9.11 -4.53 -9.43
C LEU A 104 9.75 -5.52 -8.44
N LEU A 105 9.64 -5.26 -7.13
CA LEU A 105 10.18 -6.14 -6.08
C LEU A 105 9.53 -7.54 -6.12
N ILE A 106 8.20 -7.61 -6.30
CA ILE A 106 7.46 -8.89 -6.39
C ILE A 106 7.89 -9.69 -7.63
N VAL A 107 8.01 -9.05 -8.79
CA VAL A 107 8.45 -9.70 -10.03
C VAL A 107 9.90 -10.17 -9.92
N MET A 108 10.77 -9.33 -9.34
CA MET A 108 12.18 -9.64 -9.16
C MET A 108 12.39 -10.79 -8.17
N LEU A 109 11.56 -10.88 -7.12
CA LEU A 109 11.49 -12.02 -6.22
C LEU A 109 11.10 -13.31 -6.97
N GLY A 110 10.07 -13.24 -7.83
CA GLY A 110 9.67 -14.36 -8.68
C GLY A 110 10.78 -14.82 -9.64
N ALA A 111 11.42 -13.87 -10.33
CA ALA A 111 12.52 -14.15 -11.24
C ALA A 111 13.74 -14.75 -10.52
N GLY A 112 14.10 -14.22 -9.35
CA GLY A 112 15.19 -14.73 -8.52
C GLY A 112 14.96 -16.18 -8.07
N LEU A 113 13.74 -16.48 -7.60
CA LEU A 113 13.36 -17.85 -7.22
C LEU A 113 13.47 -18.82 -8.40
N HIS A 114 13.05 -18.41 -9.59
CA HIS A 114 13.20 -19.21 -10.81
C HIS A 114 14.67 -19.45 -11.18
N LEU A 115 15.52 -18.43 -11.03
CA LEU A 115 16.95 -18.51 -11.32
C LEU A 115 17.67 -19.48 -10.36
N VAL A 116 17.33 -19.45 -9.07
CA VAL A 116 17.81 -20.41 -8.07
C VAL A 116 17.41 -21.84 -8.45
N ILE A 117 16.13 -22.07 -8.79
CA ILE A 117 15.66 -23.41 -9.21
C ILE A 117 16.39 -23.89 -10.47
N ALA A 118 16.64 -23.00 -11.43
CA ALA A 118 17.34 -23.32 -12.67
C ALA A 118 18.81 -23.68 -12.41
N LEU A 119 19.51 -22.92 -11.55
CA LEU A 119 20.91 -23.17 -11.19
C LEU A 119 21.07 -24.45 -10.37
N TRP A 120 20.11 -24.77 -9.49
CA TRP A 120 20.13 -25.99 -8.69
C TRP A 120 19.95 -27.23 -9.55
N ARG A 121 19.07 -27.16 -10.56
CA ARG A 121 18.85 -28.26 -11.51
C ARG A 121 20.08 -28.51 -12.39
N ARG A 122 20.80 -27.46 -12.80
CA ARG A 122 22.04 -27.56 -13.59
C ARG A 122 23.18 -28.25 -12.82
N ARG A 123 23.28 -28.04 -11.51
CA ARG A 123 24.28 -28.69 -10.64
C ARG A 123 23.95 -30.16 -10.36
N GLY A 124 22.67 -30.54 -10.34
CA GLY A 124 22.25 -31.93 -10.17
C GLY A 124 22.39 -32.80 -11.42
N SER A 125 22.43 -32.21 -12.62
CA SER A 125 22.55 -32.92 -13.90
C SER A 125 23.98 -33.07 -14.41
N SER A 126 24.96 -32.37 -13.82
CA SER A 126 26.37 -32.38 -14.27
C SER A 126 27.21 -33.55 -13.73
N GLY A 127 26.59 -34.56 -13.14
CA GLY A 127 27.31 -35.71 -12.58
C GLY A 127 26.45 -36.96 -12.52
N THR A 128 26.15 -37.55 -13.67
CA THR A 128 26.13 -39.01 -13.94
C THR A 128 25.67 -39.19 -15.39
N GLY A 129 26.60 -39.22 -16.34
CA GLY A 129 26.37 -39.81 -17.65
C GLY A 129 26.91 -41.24 -17.64
N PRO A 130 26.07 -42.28 -17.73
CA PRO A 130 26.53 -43.66 -17.87
C PRO A 130 26.76 -44.01 -19.34
N GLY A 131 27.97 -44.51 -19.65
CA GLY A 131 28.20 -45.47 -20.73
C GLY A 131 28.28 -44.95 -22.16
N GLY A 132 29.49 -44.63 -22.64
CA GLY A 132 29.87 -44.72 -24.05
C GLY A 132 30.91 -45.83 -24.20
N GLY A 133 30.48 -47.03 -24.56
CA GLY A 133 31.36 -48.17 -24.79
C GLY A 133 32.33 -47.93 -25.95
N SER A 134 33.58 -48.37 -25.79
CA SER A 134 34.48 -48.59 -26.92
C SER A 134 35.01 -50.01 -26.87
N SER A 135 34.60 -50.75 -27.90
CA SER A 135 35.00 -52.07 -28.37
C SER A 135 36.47 -52.46 -28.17
N LEU A 136 36.65 -53.71 -27.75
CA LEU A 136 37.68 -54.71 -28.11
C LEU A 136 38.77 -54.30 -29.13
N ALA A 137 40.03 -54.52 -28.75
CA ALA A 137 41.10 -55.03 -29.63
C ALA A 137 42.11 -55.84 -28.79
N PRO A 138 42.28 -57.16 -29.01
CA PRO A 138 43.45 -57.89 -28.52
C PRO A 138 44.57 -57.81 -29.55
N GLY A 139 45.78 -57.51 -29.08
CA GLY A 139 47.05 -57.73 -29.78
C GLY A 139 47.85 -58.79 -29.06
#